data_AF-A0A4R7DH08-F1
#
_entry.id   AF-A0A4R7DH08-F1
#
_cell.length_a   1.000
_cell.length_b   1.000
_cell.length_c   1.000
_cell.angle_alpha   90.00
_cell.angle_beta   90.00
_cell.angle_gamma   90.00
#
_symmetry.space_group_name_H-M   'P 1'
#
loop_
_entity.id
_entity.type
_entity.pdbx_description
1 polymer ?
#
loop_
_entity_poly.entity_id
_entity_poly.type
_entity_poly.pdbx_seq_one_letter_code
_entity_poly.pdbx_strand_id
1 'polypeptide(L)' 'MTQNTQETKFVKEPEEETREYILQKNKKTKVGITILVSFLVILIIGIIVSNVFFTN' A
#
# COMPACT_ATOMS: atom_id res chain seq x y z
N MET A 1 7.88 -37.36 -3.85
CA MET A 1 7.47 -35.96 -3.60
C MET A 1 7.54 -35.22 -4.92
N THR A 2 6.41 -34.82 -5.49
CA THR A 2 6.38 -33.99 -6.71
C THR A 2 6.86 -32.59 -6.34
N GLN A 3 8.02 -32.18 -6.88
CA GLN A 3 8.48 -30.80 -6.75
C GLN A 3 7.60 -29.93 -7.65
N ASN A 4 6.62 -29.28 -7.05
CA ASN A 4 5.84 -28.22 -7.69
C ASN A 4 6.71 -26.96 -7.68
N THR A 5 7.64 -26.85 -8.63
CA THR A 5 8.45 -25.65 -8.85
C THR A 5 7.56 -24.58 -9.46
N GLN A 6 6.76 -23.90 -8.63
CA GLN A 6 6.09 -22.69 -9.04
C GLN A 6 7.15 -21.58 -9.13
N GLU A 7 7.37 -21.03 -10.32
CA GLU A 7 8.29 -19.90 -10.49
C GLU A 7 7.65 -18.63 -9.92
N THR A 8 8.34 -17.96 -9.00
CA THR A 8 7.88 -16.69 -8.44
C THR A 8 7.94 -15.61 -9.52
N LYS A 9 6.79 -15.03 -9.88
CA LYS A 9 6.69 -14.01 -10.92
C LYS A 9 6.84 -12.60 -10.34
N PHE A 10 7.44 -11.68 -11.11
CA PHE A 10 7.73 -10.32 -10.63
C PHE A 10 6.47 -9.46 -10.44
N VAL A 11 5.49 -9.56 -11.36
CA VAL A 11 4.22 -8.81 -11.35
C VAL A 11 3.05 -9.79 -11.41
N LYS A 12 2.01 -9.52 -10.59
CA LYS A 12 0.75 -10.28 -10.65
C LYS A 12 -0.11 -9.87 -11.84
N GLU A 13 -0.37 -10.82 -12.73
CA GLU A 13 -1.41 -10.73 -13.76
C GLU A 13 -2.77 -11.17 -13.20
N PRO A 14 -3.89 -10.55 -13.63
CA PRO A 14 -5.21 -10.76 -13.04
C PRO A 14 -5.82 -12.15 -13.30
N GLU A 15 -5.37 -12.85 -14.34
CA GLU A 15 -5.88 -14.15 -14.78
C GLU A 15 -5.26 -15.34 -14.02
N GLU A 16 -4.27 -15.08 -13.16
CA GLU A 16 -3.53 -16.13 -12.46
C GLU A 16 -3.78 -16.13 -10.94
N GLU A 17 -4.19 -17.30 -10.43
CA GLU A 17 -4.52 -17.53 -9.02
C GLU A 17 -3.31 -17.92 -8.15
N THR A 18 -2.06 -17.69 -8.58
CA THR A 18 -0.91 -17.98 -7.71
C THR A 18 -0.69 -16.88 -6.66
N ARG A 19 -0.10 -17.27 -5.53
CA ARG A 19 0.30 -16.35 -4.44
C ARG A 19 1.77 -15.97 -4.55
N GLU A 20 2.50 -16.60 -5.46
CA GLU A 20 3.95 -16.47 -5.64
C GLU A 20 4.29 -15.29 -6.56
N TYR A 21 3.97 -14.08 -6.09
CA TYR A 21 4.32 -12.83 -6.76
C TYR A 21 5.03 -11.86 -5.81
N ILE A 22 6.08 -11.20 -6.29
CA ILE A 22 6.84 -10.19 -5.53
C ILE A 22 6.03 -8.89 -5.39
N LEU A 23 5.52 -8.36 -6.51
CA LEU A 23 4.62 -7.21 -6.52
C LEU A 23 3.17 -7.67 -6.58
N GLN A 24 2.61 -7.98 -5.42
CA GLN A 24 1.19 -8.29 -5.30
C GLN A 24 0.38 -7.00 -5.50
N LYS A 25 -0.37 -6.91 -6.62
CA LYS A 25 -1.48 -5.95 -6.80
C LYS A 25 -2.65 -6.30 -5.86
N ASN A 26 -2.38 -6.52 -4.59
CA ASN A 26 -3.36 -6.95 -3.61
C ASN A 26 -4.15 -5.73 -3.11
N LYS A 27 -5.48 -5.89 -3.04
CA LYS A 27 -6.40 -4.88 -2.53
C LYS A 27 -5.98 -4.42 -1.13
N LYS A 28 -5.44 -5.33 -0.30
CA LYS A 28 -4.95 -5.01 1.06
C LYS A 28 -3.78 -4.03 1.06
N THR A 29 -2.77 -4.23 0.19
CA THR A 29 -1.62 -3.34 0.07
C THR A 29 -2.04 -1.95 -0.38
N LYS A 30 -2.93 -1.87 -1.38
CA LYS A 30 -3.48 -0.58 -1.82
C LYS A 30 -4.24 0.13 -0.70
N VAL A 31 -5.09 -0.59 0.03
CA VAL A 31 -5.85 -0.03 1.18
C VAL A 31 -4.89 0.47 2.27
N GLY A 32 -3.85 -0.29 2.61
CA GLY A 32 -2.85 0.11 3.61
C GLY A 32 -2.12 1.40 3.22
N ILE A 33 -1.68 1.50 1.96
CA ILE A 33 -1.05 2.71 1.43
C ILE A 33 -2.02 3.90 1.46
N THR A 34 -3.28 3.70 1.05
CA THR A 34 -4.29 4.78 1.09
C THR A 34 -4.51 5.29 2.50
N ILE A 35 -4.62 4.42 3.51
CA ILE A 35 -4.80 4.82 4.91
C ILE A 35 -3.59 5.63 5.39
N LEU A 36 -2.37 5.14 5.13
CA LEU A 36 -1.14 5.83 5.53
C LEU A 36 -1.05 7.23 4.94
N VAL A 37 -1.30 7.38 3.64
CA VAL A 37 -1.27 8.68 2.94
C VAL A 37 -2.34 9.62 3.51
N SER A 38 -3.56 9.13 3.77
CA SER A 38 -4.62 9.93 4.38
C SER A 38 -4.21 10.50 5.74
N PHE A 39 -3.59 9.70 6.61
CA PHE A 39 -3.08 10.19 7.89
C PHE A 39 -1.99 11.24 7.74
N LEU A 40 -1.05 11.06 6.80
CA LEU A 40 -0.01 12.06 6.54
C LEU A 40 -0.60 13.40 6.11
N VAL A 41 -1.60 13.39 5.22
CA VAL A 41 -2.29 14.61 4.79
C VAL A 41 -2.98 15.30 5.98
N ILE A 42 -3.67 14.55 6.83
CA ILE A 42 -4.34 15.09 8.04
C ILE A 42 -3.31 15.72 8.98
N LEU A 43 -2.16 15.10 9.19
CA LEU A 43 -1.09 15.65 10.04
C LEU A 43 -0.54 16.97 9.49
N ILE A 44 -0.33 17.07 8.17
CA ILE A 44 0.11 18.32 7.53
C ILE A 44 -0.92 19.43 7.73
N ILE A 45 -2.20 19.12 7.51
CA ILE A 45 -3.29 20.09 7.75
C ILE A 45 -3.29 20.53 9.21
N GLY A 46 -3.14 19.60 10.16
CA GLY A 46 -3.05 19.90 11.59
C GLY A 46 -1.90 20.85 11.93
N ILE A 47 -0.73 20.66 11.31
CA ILE A 47 0.42 21.57 11.47
C ILE A 47 0.10 22.97 10.94
N ILE A 48 -0.51 23.07 9.75
CA ILE A 48 -0.87 24.37 9.15
C ILE A 48 -1.90 25.09 10.01
N VAL A 49 -2.96 24.39 10.44
CA VAL A 49 -3.99 24.94 11.32
C VAL A 49 -3.38 25.39 12.65
N SER A 50 -2.54 24.54 13.26
CA SER A 50 -1.80 24.88 14.48
C SER A 50 -0.98 26.16 14.28
N ASN A 51 -0.23 26.27 13.18
CA ASN A 51 0.52 27.49 12.89
C ASN A 51 -0.37 28.74 12.83
N VAL A 52 -1.52 28.66 12.14
CA VAL A 52 -2.47 29.78 12.06
C VAL A 52 -3.02 30.18 13.44
N PHE A 53 -3.41 29.22 14.28
CA PHE A 53 -3.98 29.51 15.60
C PHE A 53 -2.97 29.98 16.64
N PHE A 54 -1.71 29.54 16.55
CA PHE A 54 -0.66 29.91 17.52
C PHE A 54 0.22 31.08 17.08
N THR A 55 0.19 31.47 15.79
CA THR A 55 1.01 32.57 15.26
C THR A 55 0.21 33.86 15.00
N ASN A 56 -1.12 33.76 14.82
CA ASN A 56 -2.01 34.92 14.73
C ASN A 56 -2.63 35.26 16.09
#